data_AF-A0A8C5E1L9-F1
#
_entry.id   AF-A0A8C5E1L9-F1
#
_cell.length_a   1.000
_cell.length_b   1.000
_cell.length_c   1.000
_cell.angle_alpha   90.00
_cell.angle_beta   90.00
_cell.angle_gamma   90.00
#
_symmetry.space_group_name_H-M   'P 1'
#
loop_
_entity.id
_entity.type
_entity.pdbx_description
1 polymer ?
#
loop_
_entity_poly.entity_id
_entity_poly.type
_entity_poly.pdbx_seq_one_letter_code
_entity_poly.pdbx_strand_id
1 'polypeptide(L)'
;MTTSERVVELLNQAALKPSDEKLTVLKQVQELIINKDPSLLDNFLDEMIAFQTDKSIEVRKFVIGFIEEACKRDNELLLRLIANLNMLLKDESVNVVKKAILTLTQLYKVTLQCLVRSKTLSDMQEACWDLVTQMKGDVLSSLDSENDGIRTHAIKFTESLIITLSPRTSDSDTPKRQEGDISLDKVPKDHSYIRYDVLCEEGKSALDKLLKFMVHPAISSINLTTALGSLATIARQRPMFMSEVVQAYETLHANLPPTLAKSQVSSVRKNLKLHLVAVLKHPCSLEFQGQISTLLLDLGMPQSEITRFTPEGREQRKRPRHEQYTEGKKVKMEPIEDDEDKEEPAPNSAPKPSAPPVAQSAIDVTAEFLHPLLTPENVANLVLISMVYLPDVMPASFQATYTPVESAGKDAQIKHLARLMATQMTAAGIGPGLEQRKAREEDVGKEEDNDEDSVSKDRLIKRKLPPMGLGQAISVVGGYSDKVSSDAAPATKRLPEPIVPTAQTKLSAAGGRKKVFRLSDVVQPLSEAQIDQLTSKAVKRILHSEKAIAQSGMSHVRVKLLSRLVTQFEGMMKEEVLEFILADIRSRSELAFSLLYQEYNTYLSQLPTGLWFWRTM
;
A
#
# COMPACT_ATOMS: atom_id res chain seq x y z
N MET A 1 33.38 12.60 -38.64
CA MET A 1 31.96 12.46 -38.27
C MET A 1 31.78 13.08 -36.89
N THR A 2 30.96 14.12 -36.78
CA THR A 2 30.67 14.78 -35.51
C THR A 2 29.78 13.90 -34.61
N THR A 3 29.73 14.19 -33.31
CA THR A 3 28.84 13.44 -32.39
C THR A 3 27.36 13.56 -32.81
N SER A 4 26.94 14.77 -33.23
CA SER A 4 25.60 15.03 -33.77
C SER A 4 25.28 14.18 -35.02
N GLU A 5 26.16 14.18 -36.02
CA GLU A 5 25.99 13.34 -37.23
C GLU A 5 25.85 11.85 -36.86
N ARG A 6 26.63 11.39 -35.88
CA ARG A 6 26.57 10.00 -35.41
C ARG A 6 25.25 9.68 -34.72
N VAL A 7 24.71 10.61 -33.93
CA VAL A 7 23.40 10.44 -33.30
C VAL A 7 22.29 10.35 -34.36
N VAL A 8 22.31 11.22 -35.37
CA VAL A 8 21.33 11.18 -36.48
C VAL A 8 21.41 9.84 -37.23
N GLU A 9 22.61 9.37 -37.56
CA GLU A 9 22.79 8.08 -38.23
C GLU A 9 22.22 6.92 -37.40
N LEU A 10 22.52 6.90 -36.10
CA LEU A 10 22.03 5.87 -35.18
C LEU A 10 20.51 5.91 -35.03
N LEU A 11 19.89 7.09 -34.90
CA LEU A 11 18.43 7.22 -34.82
C LEU A 11 17.73 6.72 -36.09
N ASN A 12 18.28 7.05 -37.26
CA ASN A 12 17.77 6.53 -38.54
C ASN A 12 17.91 5.00 -38.63
N GLN A 13 19.02 4.43 -38.15
CA GLN A 13 19.19 2.99 -38.06
C GLN A 13 18.20 2.35 -37.09
N ALA A 14 17.96 2.98 -35.93
CA ALA A 14 17.03 2.50 -34.92
C ALA A 14 15.60 2.44 -35.45
N ALA A 15 15.18 3.42 -36.26
CA ALA A 15 13.84 3.45 -36.87
C ALA A 15 13.57 2.26 -37.81
N LEU A 16 14.61 1.73 -38.47
CA LEU A 16 14.50 0.65 -39.46
C LEU A 16 14.77 -0.75 -38.87
N LYS A 17 15.47 -0.84 -37.74
CA LYS A 17 15.89 -2.11 -37.14
C LYS A 17 14.77 -2.81 -36.35
N PRO A 18 14.80 -4.15 -36.26
CA PRO A 18 13.93 -4.92 -35.37
C PRO A 18 14.27 -4.65 -33.89
N SER A 19 13.34 -4.99 -32.99
CA SER A 19 13.32 -4.56 -31.57
C SER A 19 14.63 -4.78 -30.79
N ASP A 20 15.29 -5.93 -30.93
CA ASP A 20 16.46 -6.27 -30.12
C ASP A 20 17.72 -5.49 -30.54
N GLU A 21 17.92 -5.33 -31.84
CA GLU A 21 19.01 -4.51 -32.38
C GLU A 21 18.76 -3.01 -32.16
N LYS A 22 17.49 -2.60 -32.26
CA LYS A 22 17.04 -1.22 -32.00
C LYS A 22 17.44 -0.75 -30.60
N LEU A 23 17.24 -1.58 -29.57
CA LEU A 23 17.62 -1.25 -28.19
C LEU A 23 19.11 -0.97 -28.03
N THR A 24 19.95 -1.75 -28.70
CA THR A 24 21.40 -1.58 -28.64
C THR A 24 21.82 -0.24 -29.25
N VAL A 25 21.20 0.13 -30.37
CA VAL A 25 21.43 1.41 -31.05
C VAL A 25 20.93 2.57 -30.20
N LEU A 26 19.73 2.49 -29.63
CA LEU A 26 19.18 3.54 -28.77
C LEU A 26 20.00 3.76 -27.51
N LYS A 27 20.56 2.70 -26.90
CA LYS A 27 21.49 2.83 -25.77
C LYS A 27 22.78 3.56 -26.15
N GLN A 28 23.29 3.36 -27.38
CA GLN A 28 24.43 4.13 -27.87
C GLN A 28 24.07 5.61 -28.02
N VAL A 29 22.89 5.92 -28.57
CA VAL A 29 22.40 7.30 -28.65
C VAL A 29 22.32 7.94 -27.27
N GLN A 30 21.71 7.24 -26.30
CA GLN A 30 21.63 7.71 -24.91
C GLN A 30 23.00 8.06 -24.33
N GLU A 31 24.01 7.20 -24.49
CA GLU A 31 25.37 7.46 -23.99
C GLU A 31 25.99 8.71 -24.64
N LEU A 32 25.77 8.89 -25.95
CA LEU A 32 26.29 10.05 -26.67
C LEU A 32 25.65 11.35 -26.21
N ILE A 33 24.33 11.38 -25.99
CA ILE A 33 23.61 12.63 -25.68
C ILE A 33 23.47 12.92 -24.18
N ILE A 34 23.63 11.93 -23.29
CA ILE A 34 23.56 12.14 -21.83
C ILE A 34 24.95 12.33 -21.20
N ASN A 35 25.96 11.60 -21.70
CA ASN A 35 27.28 11.53 -21.08
C ASN A 35 28.38 12.16 -21.92
N LYS A 36 28.46 11.83 -23.22
CA LYS A 36 29.56 12.31 -24.07
C LYS A 36 29.42 13.79 -24.45
N ASP A 37 28.25 14.19 -24.93
CA ASP A 37 27.95 15.57 -25.33
C ASP A 37 26.53 15.96 -24.88
N PRO A 38 26.37 16.37 -23.59
CA PRO A 38 25.08 16.71 -23.01
C PRO A 38 24.34 17.86 -23.70
N SER A 39 25.07 18.71 -24.46
CA SER A 39 24.46 19.82 -25.20
C SER A 39 23.52 19.35 -26.31
N LEU A 40 23.64 18.09 -26.73
CA LEU A 40 22.80 17.47 -27.75
C LEU A 40 21.47 16.92 -27.19
N LEU A 41 21.30 16.84 -25.86
CA LEU A 41 20.13 16.21 -25.24
C LEU A 41 18.83 16.89 -25.65
N ASP A 42 18.78 18.22 -25.58
CA ASP A 42 17.57 18.98 -25.92
C ASP A 42 17.22 18.86 -27.43
N ASN A 43 18.25 18.83 -28.28
CA ASN A 43 18.10 18.74 -29.73
C ASN A 43 17.51 17.41 -30.22
N PHE A 44 17.76 16.31 -29.50
CA PHE A 44 17.32 14.96 -29.88
C PHE A 44 16.27 14.37 -28.93
N LEU A 45 15.69 15.21 -28.06
CA LEU A 45 14.75 14.75 -27.05
C LEU A 45 13.50 14.15 -27.70
N ASP A 46 12.92 14.85 -28.67
CA ASP A 46 11.66 14.47 -29.30
C ASP A 46 11.81 13.16 -30.08
N GLU A 47 12.94 12.96 -30.78
CA GLU A 47 13.25 11.73 -31.51
C GLU A 47 13.43 10.53 -30.58
N MET A 48 14.05 10.73 -29.41
CA MET A 48 14.20 9.66 -28.42
C MET A 48 12.85 9.30 -27.78
N ILE A 49 12.03 10.31 -27.47
CA ILE A 49 10.71 10.11 -26.87
C ILE A 49 9.72 9.48 -27.87
N ALA A 50 9.87 9.70 -29.17
CA ALA A 50 9.00 9.12 -30.19
C ALA A 50 8.89 7.58 -30.12
N PHE A 51 9.90 6.90 -29.57
CA PHE A 51 9.88 5.45 -29.35
C PHE A 51 8.95 4.99 -28.21
N GLN A 52 8.30 5.91 -27.49
CA GLN A 52 7.34 5.56 -26.42
C GLN A 52 6.11 4.81 -26.92
N THR A 53 5.76 4.95 -28.21
CA THR A 53 4.65 4.22 -28.85
C THR A 53 5.11 2.96 -29.58
N ASP A 54 6.35 2.52 -29.39
CA ASP A 54 6.87 1.32 -30.04
C ASP A 54 6.13 0.06 -29.55
N LYS A 55 5.94 -0.91 -30.44
CA LYS A 55 5.26 -2.18 -30.13
C LYS A 55 6.03 -3.00 -29.08
N SER A 56 7.36 -2.86 -29.06
CA SER A 56 8.22 -3.59 -28.13
C SER A 56 8.13 -3.04 -26.71
N ILE A 57 7.74 -3.90 -25.76
CA ILE A 57 7.73 -3.62 -24.32
C ILE A 57 9.11 -3.14 -23.84
N GLU A 58 10.19 -3.76 -24.32
CA GLU A 58 11.55 -3.42 -23.91
C GLU A 58 11.98 -2.04 -24.43
N VAL A 59 11.52 -1.64 -25.62
CA VAL A 59 11.77 -0.29 -26.16
C VAL A 59 11.02 0.76 -25.34
N ARG A 60 9.76 0.52 -24.99
CA ARG A 60 9.01 1.44 -24.10
C ARG A 60 9.64 1.55 -22.71
N LYS A 61 10.09 0.43 -22.12
CA LYS A 61 10.87 0.42 -20.86
C LYS A 61 12.18 1.19 -20.98
N PHE A 62 12.86 1.09 -22.12
CA PHE A 62 14.06 1.89 -22.40
C PHE A 62 13.73 3.38 -22.40
N VAL A 63 12.65 3.81 -23.06
CA VAL A 63 12.23 5.23 -23.07
C VAL A 63 11.96 5.75 -21.65
N ILE A 64 11.32 4.96 -20.79
CA ILE A 64 11.15 5.32 -19.38
C ILE A 64 12.51 5.51 -18.69
N GLY A 65 13.46 4.59 -18.93
CA GLY A 65 14.82 4.72 -18.40
C GLY A 65 15.57 5.94 -18.94
N PHE A 66 15.36 6.28 -20.21
CA PHE A 66 15.91 7.49 -20.82
C PHE A 66 15.34 8.75 -20.17
N ILE A 67 14.01 8.83 -19.95
CA ILE A 67 13.36 9.92 -19.22
C ILE A 67 13.99 10.09 -17.83
N GLU A 68 14.21 8.99 -17.12
CA GLU A 68 14.83 9.01 -15.80
C GLU A 68 16.23 9.65 -15.81
N GLU A 69 17.09 9.23 -16.75
CA GLU A 69 18.47 9.73 -16.84
C GLU A 69 18.55 11.14 -17.40
N ALA A 70 17.68 11.50 -18.35
CA ALA A 70 17.57 12.86 -18.89
C ALA A 70 17.18 13.85 -17.78
N CYS A 71 16.13 13.54 -17.01
CA CYS A 71 15.68 14.38 -15.90
C CYS A 71 16.69 14.47 -14.74
N LYS A 72 17.53 13.46 -14.52
CA LYS A 72 18.63 13.54 -13.52
C LYS A 72 19.79 14.41 -14.01
N ARG A 73 20.02 14.44 -15.32
CA ARG A 73 21.06 15.26 -15.95
C ARG A 73 20.65 16.73 -16.00
N ASP A 74 19.42 16.98 -16.43
CA ASP A 74 18.82 18.30 -16.51
C ASP A 74 17.38 18.26 -15.98
N ASN A 75 17.17 18.88 -14.81
CA ASN A 75 15.89 18.87 -14.12
C ASN A 75 14.81 19.69 -14.86
N GLU A 76 15.17 20.63 -15.73
CA GLU A 76 14.19 21.45 -16.46
C GLU A 76 13.42 20.63 -17.50
N LEU A 77 14.05 19.57 -18.04
CA LEU A 77 13.42 18.65 -18.99
C LEU A 77 12.22 17.92 -18.39
N LEU A 78 12.13 17.82 -17.06
CA LEU A 78 10.99 17.22 -16.38
C LEU A 78 9.66 17.87 -16.82
N LEU A 79 9.65 19.19 -17.00
CA LEU A 79 8.45 19.94 -17.40
C LEU A 79 7.90 19.44 -18.75
N ARG A 80 8.78 18.98 -19.65
CA ARG A 80 8.42 18.46 -20.97
C ARG A 80 8.16 16.95 -20.97
N LEU A 81 8.81 16.21 -20.08
CA LEU A 81 8.80 14.75 -20.09
C LEU A 81 7.77 14.12 -19.15
N ILE A 82 7.25 14.85 -18.18
CA ILE A 82 6.35 14.28 -17.18
C ILE A 82 5.06 13.71 -17.78
N ALA A 83 4.52 14.36 -18.82
CA ALA A 83 3.32 13.91 -19.50
C ALA A 83 3.53 12.59 -20.26
N ASN A 84 4.72 12.39 -20.84
CA ASN A 84 5.13 11.13 -21.47
C ASN A 84 5.23 10.00 -20.43
N LEU A 85 5.83 10.29 -19.26
CA LEU A 85 5.87 9.32 -18.17
C LEU A 85 4.47 8.97 -17.65
N ASN A 86 3.56 9.94 -17.53
CA ASN A 86 2.17 9.70 -17.15
C ASN A 86 1.44 8.79 -18.15
N MET A 87 1.68 8.98 -19.45
CA MET A 87 1.13 8.10 -20.48
C MET A 87 1.66 6.67 -20.32
N LEU A 88 2.97 6.50 -20.11
CA LEU A 88 3.62 5.20 -19.91
C LEU A 88 3.25 4.53 -18.58
N LEU A 89 2.85 5.30 -17.56
CA LEU A 89 2.27 4.78 -16.32
C LEU A 89 0.91 4.11 -16.54
N LYS A 90 0.22 4.46 -17.63
CA LYS A 90 -1.09 3.93 -18.05
C LYS A 90 -0.98 2.95 -19.21
N ASP A 91 0.21 2.39 -19.44
CA ASP A 91 0.47 1.40 -20.49
C ASP A 91 -0.31 0.10 -20.25
N GLU A 92 -0.71 -0.57 -21.33
CA GLU A 92 -1.40 -1.86 -21.27
C GLU A 92 -0.52 -2.97 -20.65
N SER A 93 0.81 -2.85 -20.79
CA SER A 93 1.75 -3.82 -20.25
C SER A 93 2.12 -3.50 -18.81
N VAL A 94 1.80 -4.42 -17.90
CA VAL A 94 2.21 -4.36 -16.49
C VAL A 94 3.73 -4.21 -16.28
N ASN A 95 4.56 -4.68 -17.23
CA ASN A 95 6.01 -4.53 -17.15
C ASN A 95 6.48 -3.09 -17.43
N VAL A 96 5.77 -2.38 -18.31
CA VAL A 96 6.00 -0.96 -18.57
C VAL A 96 5.53 -0.14 -17.38
N VAL A 97 4.32 -0.41 -16.87
CA VAL A 97 3.77 0.25 -15.67
C VAL A 97 4.70 0.10 -14.47
N LYS A 98 5.20 -1.12 -14.18
CA LYS A 98 6.18 -1.34 -13.10
C LYS A 98 7.44 -0.49 -13.26
N LYS A 99 7.96 -0.37 -14.49
CA LYS A 99 9.14 0.49 -14.75
C LYS A 99 8.80 1.97 -14.61
N ALA A 100 7.61 2.40 -15.02
CA ALA A 100 7.14 3.78 -14.83
C ALA A 100 7.04 4.14 -13.35
N ILE A 101 6.50 3.25 -12.51
CA ILE A 101 6.44 3.44 -11.04
C ILE A 101 7.85 3.59 -10.44
N LEU A 102 8.81 2.74 -10.85
CA LEU A 102 10.20 2.86 -10.38
C LEU A 102 10.82 4.21 -10.75
N THR A 103 10.59 4.67 -11.97
CA THR A 103 11.13 5.94 -12.43
C THR A 103 10.45 7.11 -11.73
N LEU A 104 9.12 7.07 -11.53
CA LEU A 104 8.42 8.09 -10.73
C LEU A 104 8.90 8.10 -9.27
N THR A 105 9.29 6.96 -8.70
CA THR A 105 9.89 6.88 -7.35
C THR A 105 11.17 7.72 -7.25
N GLN A 106 12.00 7.73 -8.31
CA GLN A 106 13.20 8.56 -8.35
C GLN A 106 12.87 10.02 -8.70
N LEU A 107 11.97 10.26 -9.64
CA LEU A 107 11.69 11.59 -10.13
C LEU A 107 10.86 12.42 -9.15
N TYR A 108 9.97 11.83 -8.35
CA TYR A 108 9.15 12.57 -7.39
C TYR A 108 9.99 13.46 -6.45
N LYS A 109 11.07 12.90 -5.88
CA LYS A 109 12.00 13.65 -5.02
C LYS A 109 12.80 14.71 -5.79
N VAL A 110 13.18 14.43 -7.04
CA VAL A 110 13.91 15.38 -7.90
C VAL A 110 13.00 16.55 -8.26
N THR A 111 11.74 16.30 -8.61
CA THR A 111 10.72 17.30 -8.87
C THR A 111 10.55 18.21 -7.66
N LEU A 112 10.27 17.63 -6.49
CA LEU A 112 10.05 18.42 -5.28
C LEU A 112 11.28 19.26 -4.94
N GLN A 113 12.49 18.68 -5.07
CA GLN A 113 13.74 19.41 -4.84
C GLN A 113 13.93 20.59 -5.81
N CYS A 114 13.57 20.42 -7.09
CA CYS A 114 13.67 21.46 -8.10
C CYS A 114 12.71 22.62 -7.80
N LEU A 115 11.46 22.30 -7.47
CA LEU A 115 10.43 23.31 -7.22
C LEU A 115 10.69 24.10 -5.94
N VAL A 116 11.09 23.43 -4.85
CA VAL A 116 11.39 24.07 -3.56
C VAL A 116 12.54 25.08 -3.64
N ARG A 117 13.47 24.93 -4.59
CA ARG A 117 14.57 25.90 -4.80
C ARG A 117 14.08 27.24 -5.37
N SER A 118 12.92 27.25 -6.01
CA SER A 118 12.35 28.43 -6.65
C SER A 118 11.35 29.09 -5.70
N LYS A 119 11.55 30.37 -5.35
CA LYS A 119 10.63 31.08 -4.42
C LYS A 119 9.22 31.27 -4.99
N THR A 120 9.13 31.43 -6.30
CA THR A 120 7.91 31.58 -7.07
C THR A 120 7.96 30.59 -8.23
N LEU A 121 6.87 29.85 -8.44
CA LEU A 121 6.76 28.90 -9.54
C LEU A 121 6.16 29.60 -10.77
N SER A 122 6.60 29.18 -11.95
CA SER A 122 5.93 29.50 -13.21
C SER A 122 4.68 28.64 -13.40
N ASP A 123 3.74 29.08 -14.23
CA ASP A 123 2.52 28.31 -14.57
C ASP A 123 2.84 26.89 -15.06
N MET A 124 3.94 26.73 -15.81
CA MET A 124 4.40 25.42 -16.32
C MET A 124 4.92 24.51 -15.19
N GLN A 125 5.62 25.08 -14.21
CA GLN A 125 6.10 24.34 -13.03
C GLN A 125 4.95 23.93 -12.13
N GLU A 126 3.96 24.79 -11.93
CA GLU A 126 2.74 24.47 -11.19
C GLU A 126 1.98 23.33 -11.87
N ALA A 127 1.75 23.43 -13.19
CA ALA A 127 1.08 22.38 -13.95
C ALA A 127 1.85 21.04 -13.94
N CYS A 128 3.19 21.09 -13.95
CA CYS A 128 4.02 19.92 -13.77
C CYS A 128 3.85 19.30 -12.37
N TRP A 129 3.82 20.12 -11.31
CA TRP A 129 3.60 19.63 -9.95
C TRP A 129 2.22 19.00 -9.76
N ASP A 130 1.19 19.61 -10.34
CA ASP A 130 -0.17 19.09 -10.30
C ASP A 130 -0.24 17.71 -10.97
N LEU A 131 0.43 17.55 -12.12
CA LEU A 131 0.50 16.26 -12.80
C LEU A 131 1.27 15.21 -11.98
N VAL A 132 2.39 15.57 -11.37
CA VAL A 132 3.15 14.67 -10.47
C VAL A 132 2.30 14.28 -9.25
N THR A 133 1.54 15.21 -8.71
CA THR A 133 0.62 15.00 -7.58
C THR A 133 -0.53 14.06 -7.96
N GLN A 134 -1.06 14.19 -9.18
CA GLN A 134 -2.03 13.24 -9.73
C GLN A 134 -1.41 11.85 -9.88
N MET A 135 -0.22 11.74 -10.50
CA MET A 135 0.47 10.47 -10.68
C MET A 135 0.80 9.79 -9.35
N LYS A 136 1.16 10.55 -8.31
CA LYS A 136 1.30 10.05 -6.92
C LYS A 136 0.00 9.39 -6.46
N GLY A 137 -1.15 10.03 -6.67
CA GLY A 137 -2.47 9.48 -6.35
C GLY A 137 -2.79 8.17 -7.11
N ASP A 138 -2.47 8.14 -8.41
CA ASP A 138 -2.64 6.95 -9.27
C ASP A 138 -1.79 5.76 -8.76
N VAL A 139 -0.53 6.00 -8.38
CA VAL A 139 0.36 4.94 -7.84
C VAL A 139 -0.07 4.49 -6.44
N LEU A 140 -0.49 5.40 -5.56
CA LEU A 140 -1.04 5.02 -4.25
C LEU A 140 -2.30 4.14 -4.39
N SER A 141 -3.15 4.45 -5.37
CA SER A 141 -4.33 3.62 -5.68
C SER A 141 -3.95 2.25 -6.26
N SER A 142 -2.73 2.13 -6.83
CA SER A 142 -2.22 0.87 -7.35
C SER A 142 -1.79 -0.13 -6.26
N LEU A 143 -1.84 0.25 -4.97
CA LEU A 143 -1.76 -0.71 -3.86
C LEU A 143 -2.91 -1.74 -3.90
N ASP A 144 -4.06 -1.35 -4.46
CA ASP A 144 -5.23 -2.21 -4.65
C ASP A 144 -5.28 -2.87 -6.05
N SER A 145 -4.19 -2.78 -6.83
CA SER A 145 -4.12 -3.39 -8.16
C SER A 145 -4.28 -4.92 -8.07
N GLU A 146 -4.95 -5.52 -9.05
CA GLU A 146 -5.03 -6.98 -9.18
C GLU A 146 -3.66 -7.63 -9.44
N ASN A 147 -2.71 -6.89 -10.03
CA ASN A 147 -1.38 -7.40 -10.34
C ASN A 147 -0.42 -7.32 -9.15
N ASP A 148 0.04 -8.48 -8.68
CA ASP A 148 0.96 -8.60 -7.53
C ASP A 148 2.29 -7.84 -7.71
N GLY A 149 2.79 -7.81 -8.95
CA GLY A 149 4.00 -7.09 -9.30
C GLY A 149 3.82 -5.58 -9.23
N ILE A 150 2.67 -5.05 -9.67
CA ILE A 150 2.35 -3.62 -9.56
C ILE A 150 2.25 -3.22 -8.07
N ARG A 151 1.54 -3.99 -7.25
CA ARG A 151 1.45 -3.76 -5.79
C ARG A 151 2.84 -3.70 -5.14
N THR A 152 3.74 -4.63 -5.49
CA THR A 152 5.13 -4.62 -4.99
C THR A 152 5.85 -3.30 -5.27
N HIS A 153 5.69 -2.77 -6.48
CA HIS A 153 6.33 -1.51 -6.89
C HIS A 153 5.65 -0.29 -6.24
N ALA A 154 4.32 -0.32 -6.10
CA ALA A 154 3.56 0.72 -5.39
C ALA A 154 3.97 0.82 -3.90
N ILE A 155 4.25 -0.30 -3.23
CA ILE A 155 4.80 -0.32 -1.86
C ILE A 155 6.14 0.44 -1.80
N LYS A 156 7.06 0.17 -2.73
CA LYS A 156 8.37 0.85 -2.77
C LYS A 156 8.25 2.34 -3.10
N PHE A 157 7.32 2.72 -3.97
CA PHE A 157 7.00 4.12 -4.20
C PHE A 157 6.47 4.78 -2.91
N THR A 158 5.53 4.12 -2.22
CA THR A 158 4.93 4.60 -0.98
C THR A 158 5.97 4.78 0.13
N GLU A 159 6.90 3.85 0.28
CA GLU A 159 8.06 3.99 1.18
C GLU A 159 8.87 5.26 0.88
N SER A 160 9.26 5.45 -0.40
CA SER A 160 10.02 6.62 -0.81
C SER A 160 9.25 7.91 -0.59
N LEU A 161 7.93 7.89 -0.82
CA LEU A 161 7.04 9.02 -0.60
C LEU A 161 6.99 9.41 0.88
N ILE A 162 6.76 8.45 1.79
CA ILE A 162 6.72 8.67 3.24
C ILE A 162 8.06 9.28 3.71
N ILE A 163 9.19 8.72 3.28
CA ILE A 163 10.52 9.23 3.61
C ILE A 163 10.70 10.66 3.08
N THR A 164 10.29 10.94 1.84
CA THR A 164 10.42 12.27 1.23
C THR A 164 9.56 13.32 1.95
N LEU A 165 8.33 12.94 2.32
CA LEU A 165 7.32 13.82 2.92
C LEU A 165 7.31 13.81 4.45
N SER A 166 8.42 13.42 5.07
CA SER A 166 8.62 13.52 6.53
C SER A 166 9.99 14.11 6.83
N PRO A 167 10.12 14.88 7.94
CA PRO A 167 11.36 15.56 8.26
C PRO A 167 12.41 14.58 8.79
N ARG A 168 13.68 14.84 8.49
CA ARG A 168 14.80 14.17 9.17
C ARG A 168 14.94 14.68 10.59
N THR A 169 15.42 13.81 11.46
CA THR A 169 15.78 14.11 12.86
C THR A 169 17.27 13.82 13.09
N SER A 170 17.79 14.21 14.25
CA SER A 170 19.17 13.90 14.66
C SER A 170 19.51 12.42 14.61
N ASP A 171 18.51 11.57 14.84
CA ASP A 171 18.67 10.13 14.94
C ASP A 171 18.24 9.40 13.66
N SER A 172 17.96 10.12 12.56
CA SER A 172 17.58 9.51 11.27
C SER A 172 18.78 8.79 10.60
N ASP A 173 18.70 7.46 10.44
CA ASP A 173 19.70 6.64 9.72
C ASP A 173 19.55 6.78 8.20
N THR A 174 20.13 7.84 7.62
CA THR A 174 20.06 8.10 6.17
C THR A 174 21.24 7.46 5.43
N PRO A 175 21.02 6.58 4.43
CA PRO A 175 22.10 6.03 3.62
C PRO A 175 22.89 7.13 2.88
N LYS A 176 24.22 6.98 2.77
CA LYS A 176 25.10 7.97 2.08
C LYS A 176 24.62 8.38 0.69
N ARG A 177 24.07 7.43 -0.08
CA ARG A 177 23.54 7.70 -1.44
C ARG A 177 22.30 8.62 -1.45
N GLN A 178 21.62 8.76 -0.31
CA GLN A 178 20.37 9.49 -0.12
C GLN A 178 20.56 10.77 0.70
N GLU A 179 21.77 11.10 1.18
CA GLU A 179 22.02 12.31 1.98
C GLU A 179 21.60 13.60 1.25
N GLY A 180 21.87 13.65 -0.06
CA GLY A 180 21.54 14.77 -0.95
C GLY A 180 20.06 14.87 -1.35
N ASP A 181 19.26 13.83 -1.09
CA ASP A 181 17.83 13.84 -1.42
C ASP A 181 17.08 14.90 -0.57
N ILE A 182 16.01 15.44 -1.15
CA ILE A 182 15.07 16.32 -0.43
C ILE A 182 14.33 15.52 0.65
N SER A 183 14.04 16.19 1.75
CA SER A 183 13.20 15.72 2.84
C SER A 183 12.43 16.92 3.39
N LEU A 184 11.37 16.68 4.15
CA LEU A 184 10.45 17.75 4.54
C LEU A 184 11.13 18.84 5.39
N ASP A 185 12.18 18.51 6.16
CA ASP A 185 13.00 19.48 6.91
C ASP A 185 13.69 20.54 6.03
N LYS A 186 13.86 20.27 4.73
CA LYS A 186 14.45 21.19 3.75
C LYS A 186 13.41 22.02 3.01
N VAL A 187 12.11 21.83 3.28
CA VAL A 187 11.02 22.57 2.64
C VAL A 187 10.70 23.83 3.46
N PRO A 188 10.81 25.04 2.89
CA PRO A 188 10.44 26.28 3.57
C PRO A 188 8.94 26.27 3.94
N LYS A 189 8.62 26.71 5.15
CA LYS A 189 7.23 26.78 5.62
C LYS A 189 6.44 27.91 4.98
N ASP A 190 7.14 28.93 4.50
CA ASP A 190 6.63 30.15 3.86
C ASP A 190 6.65 30.10 2.32
N HIS A 191 6.80 28.92 1.74
CA HIS A 191 6.81 28.76 0.29
C HIS A 191 5.42 29.05 -0.31
N SER A 192 5.38 29.91 -1.35
CA SER A 192 4.15 30.44 -1.96
C SER A 192 3.18 29.39 -2.50
N TYR A 193 3.72 28.34 -3.14
CA TYR A 193 2.92 27.25 -3.73
C TYR A 193 2.93 25.94 -2.91
N ILE A 194 4.12 25.45 -2.54
CA ILE A 194 4.31 24.18 -1.85
C ILE A 194 4.08 24.36 -0.34
N ARG A 195 2.99 23.79 0.18
CA ARG A 195 2.64 23.91 1.62
C ARG A 195 3.22 22.76 2.44
N TYR A 196 4.04 23.10 3.43
CA TYR A 196 4.69 22.13 4.34
C TYR A 196 3.67 21.20 5.02
N ASP A 197 2.63 21.75 5.63
CA ASP A 197 1.69 20.97 6.45
C ASP A 197 0.89 19.98 5.59
N VAL A 198 0.50 20.40 4.38
CA VAL A 198 -0.18 19.51 3.42
C VAL A 198 0.71 18.34 3.05
N LEU A 199 1.98 18.58 2.73
CA LEU A 199 2.92 17.51 2.42
C LEU A 199 3.14 16.57 3.62
N CYS A 200 3.20 17.11 4.84
CA CYS A 200 3.34 16.30 6.05
C CYS A 200 2.14 15.36 6.23
N GLU A 201 0.92 15.88 6.11
CA GLU A 201 -0.31 15.09 6.22
C GLU A 201 -0.44 14.05 5.10
N GLU A 202 0.00 14.39 3.88
CA GLU A 202 0.07 13.41 2.78
C GLU A 202 1.06 12.26 3.09
N GLY A 203 2.20 12.56 3.72
CA GLY A 203 3.15 11.56 4.18
C GLY A 203 2.57 10.61 5.23
N LYS A 204 1.84 11.14 6.22
CA LYS A 204 1.13 10.35 7.24
C LYS A 204 0.02 9.51 6.61
N SER A 205 -0.79 10.10 5.73
CA SER A 205 -1.85 9.38 5.00
C SER A 205 -1.29 8.23 4.15
N ALA A 206 -0.11 8.40 3.54
CA ALA A 206 0.57 7.34 2.82
C ALA A 206 1.03 6.19 3.74
N LEU A 207 1.50 6.50 4.95
CA LEU A 207 1.82 5.50 5.98
C LEU A 207 0.56 4.73 6.39
N ASP A 208 -0.54 5.41 6.66
CA ASP A 208 -1.82 4.77 7.02
C ASP A 208 -2.31 3.80 5.94
N LYS A 209 -2.19 4.18 4.67
CA LYS A 209 -2.51 3.29 3.54
C LYS A 209 -1.63 2.04 3.54
N LEU A 210 -0.33 2.20 3.78
CA LEU A 210 0.60 1.06 3.85
C LEU A 210 0.31 0.14 5.04
N LEU A 211 -0.03 0.71 6.21
CA LEU A 211 -0.41 -0.04 7.40
C LEU A 211 -1.71 -0.85 7.18
N LYS A 212 -2.74 -0.21 6.58
CA LYS A 212 -3.99 -0.88 6.20
C LYS A 212 -3.78 -1.98 5.17
N PHE A 213 -2.87 -1.76 4.22
CA PHE A 213 -2.51 -2.76 3.22
C PHE A 213 -1.94 -4.05 3.85
N MET A 214 -1.11 -3.93 4.90
CA MET A 214 -0.48 -5.08 5.55
C MET A 214 -1.45 -6.02 6.27
N VAL A 215 -2.58 -5.51 6.74
CA VAL A 215 -3.60 -6.30 7.44
C VAL A 215 -4.65 -6.88 6.49
N HIS A 216 -4.52 -6.67 5.18
CA HIS A 216 -5.46 -7.19 4.20
C HIS A 216 -5.41 -8.74 4.15
N PRO A 217 -6.54 -9.46 4.29
CA PRO A 217 -6.55 -10.92 4.45
C PRO A 217 -6.04 -11.69 3.22
N ALA A 218 -6.09 -11.06 2.04
CA ALA A 218 -5.63 -11.64 0.78
C ALA A 218 -4.26 -11.10 0.32
N ILE A 219 -3.50 -10.44 1.20
CA ILE A 219 -2.14 -9.98 0.86
C ILE A 219 -1.24 -11.16 0.49
N SER A 220 -0.45 -11.02 -0.58
CA SER A 220 0.49 -12.06 -0.98
C SER A 220 1.73 -12.08 -0.08
N SER A 221 2.40 -13.24 -0.02
CA SER A 221 3.64 -13.37 0.74
C SER A 221 4.74 -12.40 0.28
N ILE A 222 4.83 -12.09 -1.02
CA ILE A 222 5.85 -11.18 -1.56
C ILE A 222 5.54 -9.73 -1.20
N ASN A 223 4.27 -9.31 -1.32
CA ASN A 223 3.87 -7.97 -0.95
C ASN A 223 4.02 -7.75 0.56
N LEU A 224 3.67 -8.74 1.38
CA LEU A 224 3.81 -8.66 2.83
C LEU A 224 5.27 -8.53 3.26
N THR A 225 6.18 -9.35 2.72
CA THR A 225 7.61 -9.22 3.04
C THR A 225 8.22 -7.92 2.51
N THR A 226 7.75 -7.44 1.36
CA THR A 226 8.16 -6.12 0.83
C THR A 226 7.72 -5.01 1.77
N ALA A 227 6.46 -5.01 2.22
CA ALA A 227 5.93 -4.01 3.15
C ALA A 227 6.65 -4.06 4.51
N LEU A 228 6.98 -5.25 5.03
CA LEU A 228 7.80 -5.40 6.23
C LEU A 228 9.15 -4.69 6.09
N GLY A 229 9.86 -4.91 4.98
CA GLY A 229 11.13 -4.25 4.70
C GLY A 229 10.99 -2.74 4.49
N SER A 230 9.89 -2.31 3.89
CA SER A 230 9.56 -0.88 3.73
C SER A 230 9.35 -0.20 5.07
N LEU A 231 8.54 -0.78 5.97
CA LEU A 231 8.34 -0.24 7.31
C LEU A 231 9.64 -0.20 8.13
N ALA A 232 10.51 -1.22 8.04
CA ALA A 232 11.81 -1.20 8.71
C ALA A 232 12.72 -0.09 8.19
N THR A 233 12.61 0.22 6.90
CA THR A 233 13.35 1.33 6.29
C THR A 233 12.80 2.66 6.77
N ILE A 234 11.47 2.83 6.78
CA ILE A 234 10.79 4.01 7.30
C ILE A 234 11.17 4.24 8.77
N ALA A 235 11.03 3.25 9.65
CA ALA A 235 11.32 3.37 11.07
C ALA A 235 12.77 3.83 11.36
N ARG A 236 13.76 3.33 10.60
CA ARG A 236 15.17 3.74 10.78
C ARG A 236 15.46 5.12 10.20
N GLN A 237 14.91 5.43 9.02
CA GLN A 237 15.14 6.73 8.40
C GLN A 237 14.31 7.84 9.05
N ARG A 238 13.16 7.50 9.63
CA ARG A 238 12.14 8.37 10.19
C ARG A 238 11.67 7.82 11.54
N PRO A 239 12.49 7.96 12.60
CA PRO A 239 12.24 7.34 13.91
C PRO A 239 10.96 7.81 14.62
N MET A 240 10.33 8.89 14.17
CA MET A 240 9.04 9.35 14.68
C MET A 240 7.90 8.39 14.34
N PHE A 241 8.06 7.54 13.32
CA PHE A 241 7.10 6.49 12.97
C PHE A 241 7.43 5.12 13.60
N MET A 242 8.39 5.08 14.54
CA MET A 242 8.85 3.83 15.16
C MET A 242 7.71 3.12 15.89
N SER A 243 6.88 3.87 16.61
CA SER A 243 5.76 3.34 17.38
C SER A 243 4.76 2.61 16.49
N GLU A 244 4.33 3.25 15.40
CA GLU A 244 3.38 2.72 14.44
C GLU A 244 3.94 1.48 13.72
N VAL A 245 5.24 1.46 13.41
CA VAL A 245 5.90 0.31 12.79
C VAL A 245 5.99 -0.89 13.75
N VAL A 246 6.37 -0.66 15.02
CA VAL A 246 6.41 -1.73 16.03
C VAL A 246 5.00 -2.28 16.25
N GLN A 247 4.00 -1.42 16.37
CA GLN A 247 2.60 -1.82 16.50
C GLN A 247 2.09 -2.63 15.29
N ALA A 248 2.51 -2.26 14.07
CA ALA A 248 2.17 -3.02 12.85
C ALA A 248 2.78 -4.43 12.88
N TYR A 249 4.02 -4.56 13.37
CA TYR A 249 4.69 -5.85 13.53
C TYR A 249 4.03 -6.72 14.60
N GLU A 250 3.61 -6.14 15.73
CA GLU A 250 2.83 -6.82 16.76
C GLU A 250 1.50 -7.33 16.19
N THR A 251 0.78 -6.47 15.46
CA THR A 251 -0.50 -6.80 14.85
C THR A 251 -0.36 -7.94 13.84
N LEU A 252 0.66 -7.89 12.99
CA LEU A 252 0.93 -8.95 12.01
C LEU A 252 1.32 -10.27 12.68
N HIS A 253 2.14 -10.22 13.74
CA HIS A 253 2.55 -11.41 14.47
C HIS A 253 1.34 -12.11 15.12
N ALA A 254 0.40 -11.32 15.65
CA ALA A 254 -0.84 -11.83 16.23
C ALA A 254 -1.86 -12.30 15.18
N ASN A 255 -1.84 -11.71 13.97
CA ASN A 255 -2.82 -11.91 12.91
C ASN A 255 -2.18 -12.20 11.55
N LEU A 256 -1.48 -13.34 11.43
CA LEU A 256 -0.96 -13.73 10.11
C LEU A 256 -2.12 -14.07 9.16
N PRO A 257 -2.07 -13.60 7.89
CA PRO A 257 -3.12 -13.90 6.93
C PRO A 257 -3.31 -15.42 6.74
N PRO A 258 -4.55 -15.94 6.87
CA PRO A 258 -4.82 -17.38 6.81
C PRO A 258 -4.66 -17.94 5.39
N THR A 259 -4.57 -17.07 4.38
CA THR A 259 -4.35 -17.42 2.97
C THR A 259 -2.92 -17.85 2.66
N LEU A 260 -1.98 -17.65 3.59
CA LEU A 260 -0.58 -18.01 3.42
C LEU A 260 -0.34 -19.52 3.63
N ALA A 261 0.35 -20.14 2.70
CA ALA A 261 0.80 -21.52 2.83
C ALA A 261 1.85 -21.66 3.96
N LYS A 262 2.03 -22.88 4.49
CA LYS A 262 2.98 -23.17 5.57
C LYS A 262 4.41 -22.67 5.29
N SER A 263 4.89 -22.85 4.05
CA SER A 263 6.21 -22.35 3.63
C SER A 263 6.28 -20.82 3.58
N GLN A 264 5.19 -20.15 3.20
CA GLN A 264 5.09 -18.69 3.17
C GLN A 264 5.05 -18.11 4.59
N VAL A 265 4.32 -18.73 5.51
CA VAL A 265 4.29 -18.35 6.93
C VAL A 265 5.71 -18.38 7.52
N SER A 266 6.47 -19.45 7.28
CA SER A 266 7.87 -19.53 7.74
C SER A 266 8.75 -18.44 7.12
N SER A 267 8.55 -18.13 5.83
CA SER A 267 9.28 -17.05 5.14
C SER A 267 8.96 -15.68 5.73
N VAL A 268 7.68 -15.38 5.98
CA VAL A 268 7.23 -14.13 6.58
C VAL A 268 7.79 -13.97 7.99
N ARG A 269 7.73 -15.01 8.83
CA ARG A 269 8.32 -15.01 10.18
C ARG A 269 9.82 -14.74 10.17
N LYS A 270 10.56 -15.38 9.24
CA LYS A 270 12.00 -15.14 9.08
C LYS A 270 12.29 -13.69 8.70
N ASN A 271 11.51 -13.10 7.79
CA ASN A 271 11.65 -11.71 7.39
C ASN A 271 11.24 -10.75 8.53
N LEU A 272 10.17 -11.04 9.26
CA LEU A 272 9.75 -10.27 10.42
C LEU A 272 10.86 -10.22 11.49
N LYS A 273 11.45 -11.39 11.83
CA LYS A 273 12.61 -11.48 12.72
C LYS A 273 13.79 -10.65 12.22
N LEU A 274 14.12 -10.73 10.92
CA LEU A 274 15.20 -9.95 10.31
C LEU A 274 14.97 -8.43 10.45
N HIS A 275 13.75 -7.98 10.18
CA HIS A 275 13.38 -6.56 10.21
C HIS A 275 13.26 -6.02 11.64
N LEU A 276 12.74 -6.81 12.59
CA LEU A 276 12.77 -6.47 14.02
C LEU A 276 14.19 -6.28 14.53
N VAL A 277 15.16 -7.13 14.12
CA VAL A 277 16.58 -6.91 14.47
C VAL A 277 17.13 -5.64 13.85
N ALA A 278 16.79 -5.35 12.59
CA ALA A 278 17.24 -4.12 11.94
C ALA A 278 16.72 -2.88 12.69
N VAL A 279 15.46 -2.91 13.13
CA VAL A 279 14.84 -1.87 13.95
C VAL A 279 15.48 -1.81 15.35
N LEU A 280 15.69 -2.94 16.02
CA LEU A 280 16.28 -3.00 17.37
C LEU A 280 17.65 -2.33 17.45
N LYS A 281 18.49 -2.47 16.41
CA LYS A 281 19.81 -1.84 16.35
C LYS A 281 19.78 -0.32 16.35
N HIS A 282 18.63 0.29 16.07
CA HIS A 282 18.49 1.74 16.00
C HIS A 282 18.43 2.37 17.39
N PRO A 283 19.11 3.49 17.69
CA PRO A 283 19.11 4.09 19.04
C PRO A 283 17.72 4.43 19.59
N CYS A 284 16.80 4.92 18.75
CA CYS A 284 15.42 5.21 19.15
C CYS A 284 14.56 3.96 19.44
N SER A 285 15.08 2.74 19.22
CA SER A 285 14.36 1.51 19.55
C SER A 285 14.28 1.27 21.05
N LEU A 286 15.12 1.93 21.86
CA LEU A 286 15.22 1.73 23.30
C LEU A 286 13.88 1.93 24.03
N GLU A 287 13.06 2.87 23.57
CA GLU A 287 11.71 3.10 24.11
C GLU A 287 10.77 1.92 23.88
N PHE A 288 11.00 1.16 22.81
CA PHE A 288 10.20 0.00 22.40
C PHE A 288 10.92 -1.33 22.64
N GLN A 289 12.06 -1.31 23.35
CA GLN A 289 12.94 -2.48 23.51
C GLN A 289 12.18 -3.67 24.10
N GLY A 290 11.33 -3.44 25.10
CA GLY A 290 10.52 -4.49 25.72
C GLY A 290 9.63 -5.20 24.70
N GLN A 291 8.85 -4.43 23.93
CA GLN A 291 7.94 -4.93 22.90
C GLN A 291 8.69 -5.72 21.81
N ILE A 292 9.76 -5.12 21.27
CA ILE A 292 10.58 -5.73 20.21
C ILE A 292 11.26 -7.01 20.72
N SER A 293 11.78 -7.00 21.95
CA SER A 293 12.44 -8.17 22.55
C SER A 293 11.47 -9.31 22.72
N THR A 294 10.24 -9.04 23.19
CA THR A 294 9.23 -10.09 23.33
C THR A 294 8.85 -10.70 21.98
N LEU A 295 8.58 -9.88 20.96
CA LEU A 295 8.31 -10.41 19.61
C LEU A 295 9.46 -11.26 19.06
N LEU A 296 10.70 -10.87 19.32
CA LEU A 296 11.88 -11.64 18.89
C LEU A 296 11.98 -12.98 19.62
N LEU A 297 11.66 -13.03 20.92
CA LEU A 297 11.59 -14.28 21.69
C LEU A 297 10.50 -15.20 21.13
N ASP A 298 9.31 -14.69 20.82
CA ASP A 298 8.20 -15.47 20.24
C ASP A 298 8.54 -16.05 18.85
N LEU A 299 9.40 -15.34 18.11
CA LEU A 299 9.97 -15.76 16.84
C LEU A 299 11.20 -16.69 16.98
N GLY A 300 11.53 -17.12 18.21
CA GLY A 300 12.60 -18.07 18.50
C GLY A 300 14.01 -17.47 18.44
N MET A 301 14.18 -16.19 18.75
CA MET A 301 15.51 -15.59 18.97
C MET A 301 15.95 -15.80 20.43
N PRO A 302 17.17 -16.29 20.69
CA PRO A 302 17.65 -16.41 22.06
C PRO A 302 17.95 -15.04 22.68
N GLN A 303 17.72 -14.90 23.99
CA GLN A 303 17.90 -13.64 24.71
C GLN A 303 19.32 -13.05 24.56
N SER A 304 20.35 -13.90 24.46
CA SER A 304 21.74 -13.48 24.26
C SER A 304 21.97 -12.76 22.92
N GLU A 305 21.29 -13.17 21.86
CA GLU A 305 21.34 -12.47 20.56
C GLU A 305 20.62 -11.13 20.63
N ILE A 306 19.48 -11.06 21.32
CA ILE A 306 18.72 -9.81 21.49
C ILE A 306 19.59 -8.77 22.22
N THR A 307 20.20 -9.16 23.34
CA THR A 307 21.11 -8.29 24.09
C THR A 307 22.27 -7.79 23.23
N ARG A 308 22.82 -8.64 22.35
CA ARG A 308 23.93 -8.26 21.44
C ARG A 308 23.53 -7.21 20.41
N PHE A 309 22.27 -7.21 19.96
CA PHE A 309 21.77 -6.24 18.97
C PHE A 309 21.17 -4.98 19.61
N THR A 310 20.96 -4.99 20.92
CA THR A 310 20.42 -3.84 21.64
C THR A 310 21.50 -2.76 21.76
N PRO A 311 21.24 -1.52 21.29
CA PRO A 311 22.18 -0.43 21.44
C PRO A 311 22.39 -0.08 22.93
N GLU A 312 23.58 0.40 23.27
CA GLU A 312 23.85 0.88 24.62
C GLU A 312 23.02 2.16 24.88
N GLY A 313 22.40 2.24 26.05
CA GLY A 313 21.65 3.42 26.45
C GLY A 313 22.56 4.64 26.44
N ARG A 314 22.15 5.72 25.74
CA ARG A 314 22.88 6.98 25.80
C ARG A 314 22.82 7.47 27.26
N GLU A 315 23.93 7.37 27.99
CA GLU A 315 24.11 8.14 29.22
C GLU A 315 23.91 9.62 28.83
N GLN A 316 22.88 10.26 29.37
CA GLN A 316 22.79 11.70 29.36
C GLN A 316 24.09 12.21 29.97
N ARG A 317 24.99 12.75 29.14
CA ARG A 317 26.24 13.38 29.55
C ARG A 317 25.95 14.22 30.78
N LYS A 318 26.32 13.73 31.96
CA LYS A 318 26.40 14.54 33.16
C LYS A 318 27.26 15.73 32.78
N ARG A 319 26.70 16.93 32.93
CA ARG A 319 27.40 18.20 32.74
C ARG A 319 28.80 18.08 33.33
N PRO A 320 29.87 18.53 32.64
CA PRO A 320 31.20 18.49 33.23
C PRO A 320 31.17 19.36 34.48
N ARG A 321 31.33 18.70 35.63
CA ARG A 321 31.50 19.33 36.94
C ARG A 321 32.78 20.15 36.85
N HIS A 322 32.64 21.46 37.03
CA HIS A 322 33.76 22.39 37.15
C HIS A 322 34.72 21.87 38.23
N GLU A 323 35.92 21.46 37.83
CA GLU A 323 37.01 21.09 38.75
C GLU A 323 37.51 22.36 39.43
N GLN A 324 37.19 22.52 40.71
CA GLN A 324 37.96 23.36 41.60
C GLN A 324 39.16 22.54 42.10
N TYR A 325 40.34 23.03 41.74
CA TYR A 325 41.64 22.70 42.31
C TYR A 325 41.60 22.60 43.84
N THR A 326 42.10 21.51 44.40
CA THR A 326 42.92 21.56 45.62
C THR A 326 43.90 20.39 45.65
N GLU A 327 45.18 20.75 45.80
CA GLU A 327 46.34 19.89 45.96
C GLU A 327 46.26 18.99 47.20
N GLY A 328 46.88 17.82 47.10
CA GLY A 328 47.88 17.43 48.10
C GLY A 328 47.53 16.32 49.08
N LYS A 329 48.29 15.23 48.92
CA LYS A 329 48.85 14.32 49.96
C LYS A 329 47.95 13.28 50.64
N LYS A 330 48.22 12.03 50.26
CA LYS A 330 48.65 10.87 51.07
C LYS A 330 48.05 10.78 52.49
N VAL A 331 47.43 9.65 52.81
CA VAL A 331 48.03 8.52 53.55
C VAL A 331 46.97 7.41 53.76
N LYS A 332 47.48 6.19 53.71
CA LYS A 332 46.87 4.87 53.82
C LYS A 332 46.59 4.51 55.29
N MET A 333 45.38 4.04 55.62
CA MET A 333 45.12 3.04 56.68
C MET A 333 43.62 2.66 56.72
N GLU A 334 43.33 1.38 56.52
CA GLU A 334 42.16 0.68 57.09
C GLU A 334 42.51 0.20 58.52
N PRO A 335 41.62 -0.48 59.27
CA PRO A 335 40.16 -0.39 59.48
C PRO A 335 39.84 -0.27 61.01
N ILE A 336 38.57 -0.35 61.44
CA ILE A 336 38.00 -0.77 62.77
C ILE A 336 36.50 -0.41 62.70
N GLU A 337 35.55 -1.35 62.51
CA GLU A 337 34.89 -2.27 63.47
C GLU A 337 33.99 -1.60 64.52
N ASP A 338 32.70 -2.01 64.47
CA ASP A 338 31.59 -2.02 65.45
C ASP A 338 31.18 -0.72 66.19
N ASP A 339 29.88 -0.36 66.22
CA ASP A 339 28.86 -1.02 67.07
C ASP A 339 27.48 -0.28 67.06
N GLU A 340 26.43 -1.08 67.21
CA GLU A 340 25.06 -0.90 67.76
C GLU A 340 24.11 0.32 67.50
N ASP A 341 22.89 -0.06 67.05
CA ASP A 341 21.52 0.31 67.48
C ASP A 341 21.03 1.78 67.57
N LYS A 342 19.98 2.10 66.77
CA LYS A 342 18.59 2.39 67.24
C LYS A 342 17.63 2.90 66.14
N GLU A 343 16.37 2.51 66.32
CA GLU A 343 15.19 2.74 65.47
C GLU A 343 14.63 4.18 65.38
N GLU A 344 14.02 4.46 64.21
CA GLU A 344 12.91 5.38 63.84
C GLU A 344 13.05 6.93 63.89
N PRO A 345 12.24 7.71 63.12
CA PRO A 345 11.59 7.48 61.82
C PRO A 345 11.80 8.66 60.80
N ALA A 346 11.25 8.53 59.60
CA ALA A 346 11.39 9.46 58.47
C ALA A 346 10.75 10.86 58.66
N PRO A 347 11.17 11.87 57.86
CA PRO A 347 10.24 12.86 57.35
C PRO A 347 10.11 12.79 55.82
N ASN A 348 8.86 12.68 55.40
CA ASN A 348 8.29 12.87 54.07
C ASN A 348 9.12 13.73 53.10
N SER A 349 9.54 13.14 51.98
CA SER A 349 9.90 13.88 50.78
C SER A 349 8.75 13.77 49.76
N ALA A 350 8.19 14.93 49.42
CA ALA A 350 7.13 15.07 48.43
C ALA A 350 7.58 14.53 47.05
N PRO A 351 6.66 13.95 46.26
CA PRO A 351 6.98 13.42 44.94
C PRO A 351 7.45 14.55 44.01
N LYS A 352 8.64 14.37 43.44
CA LYS A 352 9.16 15.19 42.33
C LYS A 352 8.18 15.14 41.15
N PRO A 353 7.96 16.25 40.43
CA PRO A 353 7.03 16.31 39.31
C PRO A 353 7.46 15.33 38.22
N SER A 354 6.48 14.53 37.79
CA SER A 354 6.56 13.58 36.69
C SER A 354 7.02 14.26 35.40
N ALA A 355 7.86 13.54 34.66
CA ALA A 355 8.13 13.80 33.25
C ALA A 355 6.81 13.94 32.47
N PRO A 356 6.78 14.69 31.35
CA PRO A 356 5.56 14.89 30.58
C PRO A 356 4.97 13.52 30.17
N PRO A 357 3.63 13.37 30.20
CA PRO A 357 2.99 12.09 29.97
C PRO A 357 3.24 11.62 28.53
N VAL A 358 3.78 10.40 28.42
CA VAL A 358 3.87 9.63 27.18
C VAL A 358 2.46 9.55 26.57
N ALA A 359 2.34 9.79 25.27
CA ALA A 359 1.09 9.51 24.56
C ALA A 359 0.87 7.98 24.55
N GLN A 360 0.20 7.46 25.59
CA GLN A 360 -0.14 6.04 25.69
C GLN A 360 -1.05 5.66 24.52
N SER A 361 -0.71 4.58 23.81
CA SER A 361 -1.54 4.08 22.71
C SER A 361 -2.82 3.44 23.25
N ALA A 362 -3.87 3.37 22.42
CA ALA A 362 -5.11 2.69 22.79
C ALA A 362 -4.89 1.20 23.18
N ILE A 363 -3.86 0.57 22.60
CA ILE A 363 -3.47 -0.80 22.97
C ILE A 363 -2.84 -0.82 24.36
N ASP A 364 -1.98 0.13 24.70
CA ASP A 364 -1.34 0.19 26.02
C ASP A 364 -2.37 0.35 27.15
N VAL A 365 -3.33 1.26 26.98
CA VAL A 365 -4.43 1.47 27.93
C VAL A 365 -5.25 0.19 28.10
N THR A 366 -5.58 -0.48 27.00
CA THR A 366 -6.35 -1.73 27.02
C THR A 366 -5.54 -2.88 27.65
N ALA A 367 -4.23 -2.94 27.41
CA ALA A 367 -3.35 -3.95 27.99
C ALA A 367 -3.19 -3.76 29.52
N GLU A 368 -3.06 -2.51 29.99
CA GLU A 368 -3.04 -2.18 31.41
C GLU A 368 -4.34 -2.57 32.12
N PHE A 369 -5.49 -2.39 31.46
CA PHE A 369 -6.78 -2.85 31.95
C PHE A 369 -6.88 -4.38 32.06
N LEU A 370 -6.35 -5.10 31.06
CA LEU A 370 -6.41 -6.57 31.02
C LEU A 370 -5.42 -7.24 32.01
N HIS A 371 -4.28 -6.61 32.26
CA HIS A 371 -3.22 -7.18 33.10
C HIS A 371 -3.69 -7.74 34.45
N PRO A 372 -4.43 -6.99 35.31
CA PRO A 372 -4.91 -7.51 36.59
C PRO A 372 -6.01 -8.57 36.45
N LEU A 373 -6.68 -8.67 35.28
CA LEU A 373 -7.78 -9.61 35.05
C LEU A 373 -7.28 -11.01 34.65
N LEU A 374 -6.02 -11.14 34.22
CA LEU A 374 -5.40 -12.40 33.77
C LEU A 374 -4.95 -13.27 34.95
N THR A 375 -5.85 -13.53 35.89
CA THR A 375 -5.65 -14.50 36.99
C THR A 375 -5.80 -15.93 36.46
N PRO A 376 -5.17 -16.94 37.10
CA PRO A 376 -5.28 -18.33 36.66
C PRO A 376 -6.73 -18.83 36.52
N GLU A 377 -7.62 -18.42 37.42
CA GLU A 377 -9.04 -18.77 37.41
C GLU A 377 -9.77 -18.14 36.22
N ASN A 378 -9.56 -16.85 35.97
CA ASN A 378 -10.18 -16.17 34.83
C ASN A 378 -9.68 -16.72 33.49
N VAL A 379 -8.39 -17.02 33.39
CA VAL A 379 -7.80 -17.61 32.17
C VAL A 379 -8.35 -19.02 31.95
N ALA A 380 -8.49 -19.84 33.00
CA ALA A 380 -9.10 -21.18 32.89
C ALA A 380 -10.56 -21.10 32.41
N ASN A 381 -11.35 -20.19 32.99
CA ASN A 381 -12.73 -19.95 32.56
C ASN A 381 -12.79 -19.47 31.09
N LEU A 382 -11.91 -18.55 30.70
CA LEU A 382 -11.83 -18.06 29.33
C LEU A 382 -11.54 -19.20 28.34
N VAL A 383 -10.58 -20.08 28.68
CA VAL A 383 -10.25 -21.25 27.87
C VAL A 383 -11.46 -22.18 27.76
N LEU A 384 -12.12 -22.51 28.88
CA LEU A 384 -13.29 -23.39 28.89
C LEU A 384 -14.45 -22.85 28.03
N ILE A 385 -14.72 -21.54 28.10
CA ILE A 385 -15.74 -20.88 27.27
C ILE A 385 -15.32 -20.92 25.79
N SER A 386 -14.03 -20.74 25.49
CA SER A 386 -13.50 -20.74 24.12
C SER A 386 -13.43 -22.12 23.47
N MET A 387 -13.44 -23.21 24.25
CA MET A 387 -13.29 -24.58 23.72
C MET A 387 -14.35 -24.92 22.67
N VAL A 388 -15.56 -24.37 22.79
CA VAL A 388 -16.67 -24.60 21.85
C VAL A 388 -16.40 -23.97 20.47
N TYR A 389 -15.51 -23.00 20.39
CA TYR A 389 -15.13 -22.32 19.14
C TYR A 389 -13.88 -22.91 18.48
N LEU A 390 -13.21 -23.87 19.13
CA LEU A 390 -12.02 -24.51 18.56
C LEU A 390 -12.41 -25.60 17.56
N PRO A 391 -11.67 -25.73 16.44
CA PRO A 391 -11.89 -26.82 15.50
C PRO A 391 -11.49 -28.17 16.10
N ASP A 392 -12.20 -29.23 15.72
CA ASP A 392 -11.94 -30.62 16.18
C ASP A 392 -10.55 -31.13 15.78
N VAL A 393 -9.95 -30.54 14.74
CA VAL A 393 -8.62 -30.89 14.22
C VAL A 393 -7.72 -29.67 14.27
N MET A 394 -6.50 -29.86 14.78
CA MET A 394 -5.49 -28.80 14.89
C MET A 394 -5.23 -28.17 13.51
N PRO A 395 -5.41 -26.84 13.35
CA PRO A 395 -5.14 -26.15 12.10
C PRO A 395 -3.66 -26.25 11.73
N ALA A 396 -3.37 -26.49 10.45
CA ALA A 396 -1.99 -26.55 9.95
C ALA A 396 -1.23 -25.23 10.14
N SER A 397 -1.95 -24.09 10.12
CA SER A 397 -1.42 -22.77 10.45
C SER A 397 -0.94 -22.73 11.90
N PHE A 398 -1.80 -23.12 12.85
CA PHE A 398 -1.46 -23.17 14.27
C PHE A 398 -0.23 -24.06 14.55
N GLN A 399 -0.21 -25.27 13.99
CA GLN A 399 0.92 -26.19 14.13
C GLN A 399 2.24 -25.61 13.58
N ALA A 400 2.17 -24.83 12.50
CA ALA A 400 3.34 -24.17 11.93
C ALA A 400 3.80 -22.96 12.75
N THR A 401 2.86 -22.34 13.48
CA THR A 401 3.10 -21.11 14.22
C THR A 401 3.45 -21.33 15.69
N TYR A 402 3.11 -22.49 16.25
CA TYR A 402 3.26 -22.76 17.67
C TYR A 402 4.73 -22.76 18.13
N THR A 403 5.02 -21.91 19.11
CA THR A 403 6.30 -21.86 19.80
C THR A 403 6.07 -22.25 21.26
N PRO A 404 6.69 -23.33 21.79
CA PRO A 404 6.53 -23.71 23.18
C PRO A 404 6.97 -22.60 24.14
N VAL A 405 6.19 -22.34 25.18
CA VAL A 405 6.52 -21.33 26.20
C VAL A 405 7.40 -21.94 27.28
N GLU A 406 8.70 -21.63 27.29
CA GLU A 406 9.69 -22.23 28.20
C GLU A 406 9.54 -21.82 29.68
N SER A 407 8.73 -20.81 30.01
CA SER A 407 8.61 -20.29 31.39
C SER A 407 7.25 -19.66 31.71
N ALA A 408 6.16 -20.39 31.49
CA ALA A 408 4.78 -19.92 31.70
C ALA A 408 4.54 -19.29 33.09
N GLY A 409 3.80 -18.17 33.16
CA GLY A 409 3.29 -17.58 34.41
C GLY A 409 4.13 -16.46 35.03
N LYS A 410 5.20 -16.00 34.39
CA LYS A 410 5.94 -14.80 34.82
C LYS A 410 5.13 -13.52 34.55
N ASP A 411 5.23 -12.51 35.41
CA ASP A 411 4.56 -11.20 35.23
C ASP A 411 4.82 -10.58 33.84
N ALA A 412 6.05 -10.68 33.34
CA ALA A 412 6.40 -10.23 31.98
C ALA A 412 5.60 -10.94 30.87
N GLN A 413 5.28 -12.22 31.05
CA GLN A 413 4.45 -12.96 30.09
C GLN A 413 2.96 -12.63 30.23
N ILE A 414 2.49 -12.38 31.44
CA ILE A 414 1.12 -11.92 31.68
C ILE A 414 0.92 -10.56 31.00
N LYS A 415 1.89 -9.64 31.12
CA LYS A 415 1.92 -8.37 30.37
C LYS A 415 1.90 -8.57 28.87
N HIS A 416 2.69 -9.51 28.36
CA HIS A 416 2.69 -9.80 26.93
C HIS A 416 1.35 -10.38 26.45
N LEU A 417 0.77 -11.33 27.18
CA LEU A 417 -0.55 -11.89 26.89
C LEU A 417 -1.64 -10.81 26.93
N ALA A 418 -1.61 -9.93 27.94
CA ALA A 418 -2.50 -8.78 28.05
C ALA A 418 -2.42 -7.89 26.80
N ARG A 419 -1.20 -7.65 26.31
CA ARG A 419 -0.95 -6.86 25.11
C ARG A 419 -1.43 -7.55 23.83
N LEU A 420 -1.20 -8.86 23.66
CA LEU A 420 -1.73 -9.62 22.53
C LEU A 420 -3.27 -9.58 22.52
N MET A 421 -3.91 -9.78 23.67
CA MET A 421 -5.35 -9.67 23.81
C MET A 421 -5.85 -8.25 23.54
N ALA A 422 -5.15 -7.23 24.04
CA ALA A 422 -5.47 -5.83 23.78
C ALA A 422 -5.41 -5.49 22.28
N THR A 423 -4.41 -6.00 21.56
CA THR A 423 -4.30 -5.85 20.10
C THR A 423 -5.51 -6.48 19.40
N GLN A 424 -5.93 -7.69 19.81
CA GLN A 424 -7.10 -8.37 19.24
C GLN A 424 -8.41 -7.63 19.55
N MET A 425 -8.60 -7.19 20.80
CA MET A 425 -9.77 -6.42 21.22
C MET A 425 -9.85 -5.09 20.46
N THR A 426 -8.74 -4.38 20.37
CA THR A 426 -8.64 -3.10 19.64
C THR A 426 -8.96 -3.30 18.14
N ALA A 427 -8.45 -4.37 17.53
CA ALA A 427 -8.77 -4.72 16.15
C ALA A 427 -10.25 -5.05 15.94
N ALA A 428 -10.91 -5.66 16.93
CA ALA A 428 -12.35 -5.90 16.95
C ALA A 428 -13.19 -4.65 17.30
N GLY A 429 -12.55 -3.51 17.57
CA GLY A 429 -13.23 -2.27 17.94
C GLY A 429 -13.73 -2.21 19.40
N ILE A 430 -13.14 -3.02 20.29
CA ILE A 430 -13.54 -3.18 21.69
C ILE A 430 -12.37 -2.81 22.61
N GLY A 431 -12.64 -2.16 23.74
CA GLY A 431 -11.65 -1.93 24.80
C GLY A 431 -11.56 -0.47 25.27
N PRO A 432 -11.20 -0.24 26.53
CA PRO A 432 -11.22 1.08 27.15
C PRO A 432 -10.28 2.10 26.49
N GLY A 433 -9.19 1.65 25.87
CA GLY A 433 -8.28 2.55 25.15
C GLY A 433 -8.89 3.16 23.88
N LEU A 434 -9.82 2.46 23.21
CA LEU A 434 -10.55 3.01 22.07
C LEU A 434 -11.62 4.02 22.49
N GLU A 435 -12.27 3.78 23.62
CA GLU A 435 -13.27 4.69 24.20
C GLU A 435 -12.61 6.02 24.63
N GLN A 436 -11.45 5.95 25.28
CA GLN A 436 -10.66 7.14 25.63
C GLN A 436 -10.16 7.90 24.39
N ARG A 437 -9.75 7.18 23.34
CA ARG A 437 -9.31 7.82 22.09
C ARG A 437 -10.47 8.56 21.40
N LYS A 438 -11.64 7.92 21.29
CA LYS A 438 -12.85 8.57 20.72
C LYS A 438 -13.29 9.77 21.55
N ALA A 439 -13.24 9.67 22.88
CA ALA A 439 -13.55 10.80 23.76
C ALA A 439 -12.58 11.98 23.59
N ARG A 440 -11.28 11.72 23.37
CA ARG A 440 -10.29 12.77 23.08
C ARG A 440 -10.49 13.39 21.70
N GLU A 441 -10.79 12.60 20.67
CA GLU A 441 -11.08 13.10 19.31
C GLU A 441 -12.36 13.95 19.30
N GLU A 442 -13.37 13.62 20.12
CA GLU A 442 -14.59 14.42 20.30
C GLU A 442 -14.39 15.72 21.11
N ASP A 443 -13.37 15.80 21.98
CA ASP A 443 -13.03 17.02 22.72
C ASP A 443 -12.16 17.98 21.89
N VAL A 444 -11.20 17.46 21.11
CA VAL A 444 -10.39 18.29 20.19
C VAL A 444 -11.27 18.93 19.11
N GLY A 445 -12.27 18.20 18.60
CA GLY A 445 -13.24 18.74 17.66
C GLY A 445 -14.20 19.80 18.24
N LYS A 446 -14.23 19.98 19.57
CA LYS A 446 -14.97 21.07 20.23
C LYS A 446 -14.09 22.27 20.57
N GLU A 447 -12.78 22.08 20.75
CA GLU A 447 -11.85 23.18 20.99
C GLU A 447 -11.55 23.97 19.71
N GLU A 448 -11.51 23.32 18.53
CA GLU A 448 -11.39 24.03 17.24
C GLU A 448 -12.66 24.81 16.83
N ASP A 449 -13.83 24.44 17.37
CA ASP A 449 -15.13 25.09 17.09
C ASP A 449 -15.40 26.29 18.03
N ASN A 450 -14.49 26.59 18.96
CA ASN A 450 -14.69 27.60 20.01
C ASN A 450 -13.90 28.91 19.80
N ASP A 451 -13.12 29.02 18.71
CA ASP A 451 -12.36 30.24 18.37
C ASP A 451 -12.90 31.03 17.16
N GLU A 452 -13.99 30.57 16.52
CA GLU A 452 -14.73 31.38 15.54
C GLU A 452 -16.23 31.29 15.77
N ASP A 453 -16.76 32.10 16.68
CA ASP A 453 -18.19 32.45 16.60
C ASP A 453 -18.50 33.83 17.19
N SER A 454 -18.36 34.84 16.34
CA SER A 454 -19.23 36.00 16.40
C SER A 454 -19.94 36.18 15.06
N VAL A 455 -21.27 36.14 15.12
CA VAL A 455 -22.25 36.65 14.16
C VAL A 455 -22.98 35.60 13.29
N SER A 456 -24.16 35.22 13.82
CA SER A 456 -25.45 34.97 13.13
C SER A 456 -25.92 33.52 12.96
N LYS A 457 -26.78 33.14 13.91
CA LYS A 457 -27.92 32.19 13.81
C LYS A 457 -28.40 31.89 12.38
N ASP A 458 -28.53 30.60 12.06
CA ASP A 458 -29.87 30.01 11.99
C ASP A 458 -29.88 28.50 12.30
N ARG A 459 -30.90 28.08 13.06
CA ARG A 459 -31.06 26.72 13.59
C ARG A 459 -31.99 25.91 12.71
N LEU A 460 -31.57 24.75 12.19
CA LEU A 460 -32.50 23.66 11.80
C LEU A 460 -31.95 22.24 12.08
N ILE A 461 -32.45 21.66 13.18
CA ILE A 461 -32.88 20.26 13.40
C ILE A 461 -31.99 19.12 12.84
N LYS A 462 -31.10 18.57 13.69
CA LYS A 462 -30.52 17.22 13.54
C LYS A 462 -31.52 16.16 14.01
N ARG A 463 -31.95 15.26 13.10
CA ARG A 463 -32.75 14.07 13.43
C ARG A 463 -31.81 12.85 13.49
N LYS A 464 -31.69 12.23 14.67
CA LYS A 464 -31.01 10.95 14.90
C LYS A 464 -31.79 9.80 14.24
N LEU A 465 -31.10 8.85 13.63
CA LEU A 465 -31.57 7.47 13.46
C LEU A 465 -30.41 6.45 13.60
N PRO A 466 -30.66 5.23 14.12
CA PRO A 466 -29.65 4.24 14.52
C PRO A 466 -29.30 3.24 13.39
N PRO A 467 -28.32 2.33 13.59
CA PRO A 467 -27.80 1.46 12.53
C PRO A 467 -28.57 0.13 12.41
N MET A 468 -28.94 -0.28 11.18
CA MET A 468 -29.26 -1.69 10.86
C MET A 468 -29.38 -1.96 9.35
N GLY A 469 -28.78 -3.07 8.88
CA GLY A 469 -29.41 -4.02 7.94
C GLY A 469 -29.19 -3.90 6.42
N LEU A 470 -28.85 -5.03 5.79
CA LEU A 470 -28.67 -5.33 4.35
C LEU A 470 -29.88 -5.02 3.42
N GLY A 471 -29.61 -4.78 2.12
CA GLY A 471 -30.30 -5.47 1.00
C GLY A 471 -31.13 -4.68 -0.03
N GLN A 472 -30.58 -4.58 -1.26
CA GLN A 472 -31.17 -4.60 -2.63
C GLN A 472 -32.40 -3.77 -3.11
N ALA A 473 -32.19 -3.18 -4.32
CA ALA A 473 -33.06 -3.10 -5.54
C ALA A 473 -33.73 -1.75 -5.99
N ILE A 474 -33.17 -1.20 -7.10
CA ILE A 474 -33.73 -0.72 -8.40
C ILE A 474 -35.11 0.00 -8.48
N SER A 475 -35.15 1.18 -9.16
CA SER A 475 -36.00 1.52 -10.36
C SER A 475 -36.15 3.06 -10.58
N VAL A 476 -35.60 3.67 -11.65
CA VAL A 476 -36.20 4.12 -12.96
C VAL A 476 -36.64 5.61 -13.03
N VAL A 477 -35.92 6.35 -13.90
CA VAL A 477 -36.32 7.42 -14.88
C VAL A 477 -37.13 8.65 -14.43
N GLY A 478 -36.63 9.84 -14.83
CA GLY A 478 -37.46 11.03 -15.04
C GLY A 478 -36.66 12.33 -15.08
N GLY A 479 -36.15 12.70 -16.27
CA GLY A 479 -35.47 13.98 -16.48
C GLY A 479 -36.43 15.16 -16.64
N TYR A 480 -36.00 16.34 -16.21
CA TYR A 480 -36.37 17.63 -16.81
C TYR A 480 -35.18 18.56 -16.73
N SER A 481 -34.79 19.07 -17.90
CA SER A 481 -33.86 20.16 -18.10
C SER A 481 -34.46 21.48 -17.66
N ASP A 482 -33.73 22.31 -16.91
CA ASP A 482 -33.73 23.73 -17.25
C ASP A 482 -32.45 24.48 -16.82
N LYS A 483 -32.00 25.25 -17.81
CA LYS A 483 -31.02 26.32 -17.96
C LYS A 483 -30.25 26.82 -16.72
N VAL A 484 -28.92 26.63 -16.78
CA VAL A 484 -27.91 27.36 -16.02
C VAL A 484 -27.61 28.69 -16.71
N SER A 485 -27.78 29.80 -15.98
CA SER A 485 -27.27 31.13 -16.30
C SER A 485 -25.75 31.16 -16.15
N SER A 486 -25.12 31.78 -17.14
CA SER A 486 -23.69 32.04 -17.23
C SER A 486 -23.19 32.93 -16.11
N ASP A 487 -22.17 32.48 -15.37
CA ASP A 487 -21.18 33.37 -14.79
C ASP A 487 -19.81 32.66 -14.67
N ALA A 488 -18.77 33.49 -14.75
CA ALA A 488 -17.41 33.21 -15.21
C ALA A 488 -16.69 32.00 -14.57
N ALA A 489 -16.13 31.14 -15.44
CA ALA A 489 -15.13 30.15 -15.07
C ALA A 489 -13.74 30.81 -14.97
N PRO A 490 -12.96 30.58 -13.89
CA PRO A 490 -11.56 30.95 -13.85
C PRO A 490 -10.76 30.06 -14.82
N ALA A 491 -9.73 30.64 -15.45
CA ALA A 491 -8.90 29.98 -16.44
C ALA A 491 -8.37 28.62 -15.95
N THR A 492 -8.79 27.54 -16.61
CA THR A 492 -8.23 26.20 -16.41
C THR A 492 -6.77 26.21 -16.89
N LYS A 493 -5.83 26.15 -15.95
CA LYS A 493 -4.40 25.91 -16.23
C LYS A 493 -4.28 24.61 -17.02
N ARG A 494 -3.66 24.66 -18.21
CA ARG A 494 -3.48 23.48 -19.07
C ARG A 494 -2.36 22.60 -18.50
N LEU A 495 -2.66 21.35 -18.19
CA LEU A 495 -1.67 20.35 -17.80
C LEU A 495 -0.66 20.13 -18.95
N PRO A 496 0.61 19.75 -18.66
CA PRO A 496 1.59 19.45 -19.70
C PRO A 496 1.09 18.33 -20.62
N GLU A 497 1.25 18.52 -21.94
CA GLU A 497 0.85 17.54 -22.96
C GLU A 497 2.04 16.62 -23.33
N PRO A 498 1.81 15.32 -23.60
CA PRO A 498 2.87 14.43 -24.07
C PRO A 498 3.46 14.90 -25.40
N ILE A 499 4.76 14.67 -25.58
CA ILE A 499 5.44 14.91 -26.86
C ILE A 499 4.97 13.80 -27.82
N VAL A 500 4.22 14.19 -28.84
CA VAL A 500 3.75 13.28 -29.89
C VAL A 500 4.63 13.41 -31.14
N PRO A 501 4.96 12.32 -31.85
CA PRO A 501 5.78 12.41 -33.06
C PRO A 501 5.11 13.26 -34.14
N THR A 502 5.83 14.24 -34.69
CA THR A 502 5.37 15.04 -35.84
C THR A 502 5.42 14.17 -37.10
N ALA A 503 4.28 13.61 -37.50
CA ALA A 503 4.17 12.85 -38.74
C ALA A 503 4.30 13.78 -39.96
N GLN A 504 5.15 13.38 -40.91
CA GLN A 504 5.38 14.04 -42.19
C GLN A 504 4.08 14.28 -42.99
N THR A 505 4.10 15.43 -43.66
CA THR A 505 3.07 16.04 -44.51
C THR A 505 2.50 15.10 -45.58
N LYS A 506 1.18 14.91 -45.59
CA LYS A 506 0.40 14.66 -46.82
C LYS A 506 -0.95 15.40 -46.80
N LEU A 507 -1.05 16.32 -47.75
CA LEU A 507 -2.20 16.89 -48.48
C LEU A 507 -3.55 17.09 -47.76
N SER A 508 -4.01 18.33 -47.92
CA SER A 508 -5.31 18.90 -47.56
C SER A 508 -6.52 18.00 -47.84
N ALA A 509 -7.30 17.74 -46.81
CA ALA A 509 -8.75 17.54 -46.92
C ALA A 509 -9.45 17.99 -45.61
N ALA A 510 -10.35 18.96 -45.76
CA ALA A 510 -11.44 19.40 -44.88
C ALA A 510 -11.24 19.35 -43.35
N GLY A 511 -11.19 20.54 -42.75
CA GLY A 511 -11.20 20.73 -41.31
C GLY A 511 -12.47 20.19 -40.65
N GLY A 512 -12.30 19.13 -39.87
CA GLY A 512 -13.25 18.69 -38.84
C GLY A 512 -12.53 18.67 -37.50
N ARG A 513 -13.06 19.39 -36.50
CA ARG A 513 -12.59 19.36 -35.11
C ARG A 513 -12.45 17.91 -34.66
N LYS A 514 -11.22 17.49 -34.29
CA LYS A 514 -10.96 16.16 -33.72
C LYS A 514 -11.68 16.05 -32.36
N LYS A 515 -12.89 15.50 -32.37
CA LYS A 515 -13.55 14.99 -31.17
C LYS A 515 -12.65 13.88 -30.60
N VAL A 516 -12.43 13.93 -29.29
CA VAL A 516 -11.84 12.82 -28.53
C VAL A 516 -12.56 11.54 -28.92
N PHE A 517 -11.83 10.56 -29.45
CA PHE A 517 -12.40 9.27 -29.82
C PHE A 517 -12.86 8.57 -28.54
N ARG A 518 -14.16 8.62 -28.26
CA ARG A 518 -14.77 7.79 -27.24
C ARG A 518 -15.30 6.55 -27.92
N LEU A 519 -15.00 5.38 -27.36
CA LEU A 519 -15.46 4.10 -27.90
C LEU A 519 -17.00 4.09 -28.05
N SER A 520 -17.71 4.76 -27.14
CA SER A 520 -19.16 4.99 -27.20
C SER A 520 -19.64 5.79 -28.42
N ASP A 521 -18.78 6.58 -29.05
CA ASP A 521 -19.13 7.46 -30.18
C ASP A 521 -19.03 6.72 -31.52
N VAL A 522 -18.38 5.55 -31.54
CA VAL A 522 -18.14 4.74 -32.76
C VAL A 522 -18.71 3.32 -32.61
N VAL A 523 -18.94 2.86 -31.38
CA VAL A 523 -19.60 1.60 -31.09
C VAL A 523 -21.07 1.89 -30.82
N GLN A 524 -21.93 1.54 -31.77
CA GLN A 524 -23.35 1.46 -31.49
C GLN A 524 -23.59 0.27 -30.54
N PRO A 525 -24.37 0.43 -29.46
CA PRO A 525 -24.81 -0.71 -28.68
C PRO A 525 -25.50 -1.68 -29.63
N LEU A 526 -25.11 -2.95 -29.56
CA LEU A 526 -25.70 -4.01 -30.36
C LEU A 526 -27.21 -4.01 -30.07
N SER A 527 -28.03 -4.13 -31.12
CA SER A 527 -29.46 -4.33 -30.90
C SER A 527 -29.69 -5.65 -30.15
N GLU A 528 -30.79 -5.76 -29.41
CA GLU A 528 -31.15 -6.99 -28.70
C GLU A 528 -31.10 -8.20 -29.65
N ALA A 529 -31.60 -8.06 -30.89
CA ALA A 529 -31.52 -9.08 -31.93
C ALA A 529 -30.07 -9.47 -32.31
N GLN A 530 -29.13 -8.53 -32.33
CA GLN A 530 -27.71 -8.80 -32.60
C GLN A 530 -27.03 -9.48 -31.40
N ILE A 531 -27.39 -9.09 -30.18
CA ILE A 531 -26.90 -9.70 -28.95
C ILE A 531 -27.37 -11.16 -28.90
N ASP A 532 -28.64 -11.43 -29.18
CA ASP A 532 -29.20 -12.78 -29.21
C ASP A 532 -28.53 -13.64 -30.29
N GLN A 533 -28.30 -13.07 -31.48
CA GLN A 533 -27.62 -13.79 -32.56
C GLN A 533 -26.17 -14.13 -32.22
N LEU A 534 -25.43 -13.21 -31.60
CA LEU A 534 -24.04 -13.44 -31.18
C LEU A 534 -23.97 -14.43 -30.02
N THR A 535 -24.90 -14.35 -29.08
CA THR A 535 -25.05 -15.28 -27.96
C THR A 535 -25.33 -16.69 -28.48
N SER A 536 -26.27 -16.82 -29.41
CA SER A 536 -26.59 -18.11 -30.06
C SER A 536 -25.37 -18.71 -30.77
N LYS A 537 -24.62 -17.90 -31.54
CA LYS A 537 -23.39 -18.35 -32.22
C LYS A 537 -22.30 -18.79 -31.23
N ALA A 538 -22.13 -18.06 -30.11
CA ALA A 538 -21.13 -18.39 -29.10
C ALA A 538 -21.45 -19.72 -28.41
N VAL A 539 -22.71 -19.92 -28.01
CA VAL A 539 -23.17 -21.16 -27.37
C VAL A 539 -23.06 -22.34 -28.34
N LYS A 540 -23.51 -22.21 -29.60
CA LYS A 540 -23.34 -23.25 -30.64
C LYS A 540 -21.87 -23.63 -30.82
N ARG A 541 -20.95 -22.66 -30.78
CA ARG A 541 -19.51 -22.92 -30.90
C ARG A 541 -18.98 -23.76 -29.73
N ILE A 542 -19.40 -23.47 -28.49
CA ILE A 542 -19.02 -24.24 -27.30
C ILE A 542 -19.68 -25.63 -27.32
N LEU A 543 -20.91 -25.70 -27.78
CA LEU A 543 -21.68 -26.92 -27.92
C LEU A 543 -21.05 -27.87 -28.95
N HIS A 544 -20.56 -27.39 -30.08
CA HIS A 544 -19.92 -28.25 -31.09
C HIS A 544 -18.42 -28.50 -30.88
N SER A 545 -17.78 -27.90 -29.87
CA SER A 545 -16.35 -28.10 -29.58
C SER A 545 -16.03 -29.38 -28.78
N GLU A 546 -16.98 -30.31 -28.66
CA GLU A 546 -16.88 -31.56 -27.90
C GLU A 546 -15.61 -32.36 -28.23
N LYS A 547 -15.39 -32.67 -29.52
CA LYS A 547 -14.24 -33.49 -29.95
C LYS A 547 -12.90 -32.78 -29.71
N ALA A 548 -12.84 -31.48 -29.95
CA ALA A 548 -11.63 -30.68 -29.77
C ALA A 548 -11.25 -30.57 -28.27
N ILE A 549 -12.25 -30.38 -27.40
CA ILE A 549 -12.01 -30.26 -25.96
C ILE A 549 -11.72 -31.62 -25.31
N ALA A 550 -12.32 -32.70 -25.80
CA ALA A 550 -12.02 -34.06 -25.34
C ALA A 550 -10.54 -34.41 -25.51
N GLN A 551 -9.91 -34.01 -26.61
CA GLN A 551 -8.47 -34.21 -26.85
C GLN A 551 -7.56 -33.50 -25.85
N SER A 552 -8.04 -32.40 -25.25
CA SER A 552 -7.31 -31.63 -24.23
C SER A 552 -7.54 -32.10 -22.80
N GLY A 553 -8.42 -33.08 -22.57
CA GLY A 553 -8.80 -33.55 -21.22
C GLY A 553 -9.74 -32.60 -20.44
N MET A 554 -10.20 -31.52 -21.06
CA MET A 554 -10.98 -30.45 -20.40
C MET A 554 -12.50 -30.57 -20.59
N SER A 555 -13.01 -31.77 -20.89
CA SER A 555 -14.45 -32.01 -21.14
C SER A 555 -15.35 -31.58 -19.97
N HIS A 556 -14.90 -31.83 -18.74
CA HIS A 556 -15.63 -31.45 -17.53
C HIS A 556 -15.82 -29.92 -17.39
N VAL A 557 -14.88 -29.11 -17.89
CA VAL A 557 -15.00 -27.64 -17.89
C VAL A 557 -16.06 -27.18 -18.89
N ARG A 558 -16.07 -27.78 -20.09
CA ARG A 558 -17.10 -27.50 -21.11
C ARG A 558 -18.50 -27.86 -20.59
N VAL A 559 -18.65 -29.01 -19.93
CA VAL A 559 -19.92 -29.45 -19.35
C VAL A 559 -20.41 -28.46 -18.30
N LYS A 560 -19.54 -28.06 -17.35
CA LYS A 560 -19.87 -27.09 -16.30
C LYS A 560 -20.20 -25.70 -16.85
N LEU A 561 -19.52 -25.28 -17.93
CA LEU A 561 -19.79 -24.01 -18.59
C LEU A 561 -21.17 -24.01 -19.24
N LEU A 562 -21.50 -25.05 -20.02
CA LEU A 562 -22.79 -25.18 -20.70
C LEU A 562 -23.95 -25.29 -19.70
N SER A 563 -23.80 -26.09 -18.63
CA SER A 563 -24.87 -26.26 -17.65
C SER A 563 -25.18 -25.00 -16.85
N ARG A 564 -24.15 -24.19 -16.54
CA ARG A 564 -24.35 -22.87 -15.89
C ARG A 564 -24.91 -21.83 -16.84
N LEU A 565 -24.44 -21.79 -18.08
CA LEU A 565 -24.89 -20.80 -19.06
C LEU A 565 -26.39 -20.97 -19.35
N VAL A 566 -26.87 -22.20 -19.53
CA VAL A 566 -28.29 -22.46 -19.79
C VAL A 566 -29.19 -22.10 -18.59
N THR A 567 -28.69 -22.29 -17.36
CA THR A 567 -29.49 -22.10 -16.13
C THR A 567 -29.44 -20.68 -15.56
N GLN A 568 -28.34 -19.94 -15.78
CA GLN A 568 -28.18 -18.58 -15.26
C GLN A 568 -28.77 -17.48 -16.16
N PHE A 569 -28.96 -17.76 -17.45
CA PHE A 569 -29.52 -16.82 -18.43
C PHE A 569 -30.98 -17.13 -18.75
N GLU A 570 -31.82 -17.32 -17.71
CA GLU A 570 -33.28 -17.49 -17.84
C GLU A 570 -33.74 -18.59 -18.83
N GLY A 571 -32.93 -19.64 -19.03
CA GLY A 571 -33.27 -20.71 -19.97
C GLY A 571 -33.04 -20.36 -21.45
N MET A 572 -32.38 -19.24 -21.75
CA MET A 572 -31.92 -18.92 -23.11
C MET A 572 -31.15 -20.12 -23.67
N MET A 573 -31.56 -20.58 -24.87
CA MET A 573 -30.93 -21.70 -25.60
C MET A 573 -31.10 -23.09 -24.95
N LYS A 574 -31.98 -23.25 -23.96
CA LYS A 574 -32.28 -24.54 -23.31
C LYS A 574 -32.77 -25.59 -24.32
N GLU A 575 -33.61 -25.19 -25.26
CA GLU A 575 -34.11 -26.08 -26.32
C GLU A 575 -32.99 -26.59 -27.22
N GLU A 576 -32.08 -25.72 -27.66
CA GLU A 576 -30.97 -26.11 -28.53
C GLU A 576 -29.96 -27.04 -27.82
N VAL A 577 -29.71 -26.81 -26.53
CA VAL A 577 -28.84 -27.67 -25.73
C VAL A 577 -29.52 -29.03 -25.47
N LEU A 578 -30.83 -29.04 -25.24
CA LEU A 578 -31.60 -30.26 -25.08
C LEU A 578 -31.63 -31.07 -26.38
N GLU A 579 -31.89 -30.43 -27.52
CA GLU A 579 -31.85 -31.07 -28.84
C GLU A 579 -30.47 -31.69 -29.11
N PHE A 580 -29.40 -30.97 -28.78
CA PHE A 580 -28.04 -31.49 -28.89
C PHE A 580 -27.78 -32.69 -28.01
N ILE A 581 -28.24 -32.69 -26.76
CA ILE A 581 -28.10 -33.84 -25.85
C ILE A 581 -28.88 -35.04 -26.40
N LEU A 582 -30.11 -34.83 -26.83
CA LEU A 582 -30.99 -35.89 -27.32
C LEU A 582 -30.50 -36.50 -28.64
N ALA A 583 -29.78 -35.73 -29.46
CA ALA A 583 -29.16 -36.24 -30.69
C ALA A 583 -28.12 -37.36 -30.43
N ASP A 584 -27.49 -37.39 -29.26
CA ASP A 584 -26.64 -38.51 -28.83
C ASP A 584 -26.57 -38.61 -27.30
N ILE A 585 -27.65 -39.13 -26.72
CA ILE A 585 -27.82 -39.20 -25.26
C ILE A 585 -26.79 -40.09 -24.57
N ARG A 586 -26.23 -41.09 -25.29
CA ARG A 586 -25.27 -42.03 -24.70
C ARG A 586 -23.93 -41.37 -24.46
N SER A 587 -23.42 -40.61 -25.43
CA SER A 587 -22.14 -39.90 -25.30
C SER A 587 -22.25 -38.62 -24.49
N ARG A 588 -23.45 -38.02 -24.40
CA ARG A 588 -23.68 -36.70 -23.77
C ARG A 588 -24.40 -36.75 -22.42
N SER A 589 -24.50 -37.92 -21.82
CA SER A 589 -25.19 -38.14 -20.54
C SER A 589 -24.64 -37.28 -19.38
N GLU A 590 -23.33 -37.03 -19.33
CA GLU A 590 -22.73 -36.13 -18.32
C GLU A 590 -23.28 -34.69 -18.39
N LEU A 591 -23.49 -34.17 -19.60
CA LEU A 591 -24.08 -32.84 -19.78
C LEU A 591 -25.55 -32.83 -19.35
N ALA A 592 -26.29 -33.89 -19.67
CA ALA A 592 -27.68 -34.05 -19.24
C ALA A 592 -27.80 -34.07 -17.70
N PHE A 593 -26.97 -34.86 -17.01
CA PHE A 593 -26.97 -34.91 -15.55
C PHE A 593 -26.54 -33.59 -14.92
N SER A 594 -25.54 -32.90 -15.49
CA SER A 594 -25.11 -31.59 -14.99
C SER A 594 -26.21 -30.53 -15.12
N LEU A 595 -26.98 -30.54 -16.22
CA LEU A 595 -28.14 -29.66 -16.40
C LEU A 595 -29.26 -29.97 -15.41
N LEU A 596 -29.62 -31.26 -15.26
CA LEU A 596 -30.65 -31.68 -14.30
C LEU A 596 -30.27 -31.30 -12.87
N TYR A 597 -29.01 -31.50 -12.48
CA TYR A 597 -28.51 -31.12 -11.16
C TYR A 597 -28.60 -29.60 -10.93
N GLN A 598 -28.27 -28.81 -11.96
CA GLN A 598 -28.27 -27.36 -11.85
C GLN A 598 -29.70 -26.78 -11.83
N GLU A 599 -30.63 -27.35 -12.61
CA GLU A 599 -32.05 -27.04 -12.57
C GLU A 599 -32.66 -27.42 -11.21
N TYR A 600 -32.30 -28.58 -10.66
CA TYR A 600 -32.72 -29.01 -9.32
C TYR A 600 -32.22 -28.05 -8.24
N ASN A 601 -30.97 -27.59 -8.32
CA ASN A 601 -30.44 -26.58 -7.39
C ASN A 601 -31.17 -25.24 -7.49
N THR A 602 -31.56 -24.85 -8.71
CA THR A 602 -32.33 -23.61 -8.96
C THR A 602 -33.76 -23.74 -8.42
N TYR A 603 -34.37 -24.92 -8.54
CA TYR A 603 -35.64 -25.23 -7.91
C TYR A 603 -35.55 -25.18 -6.37
N LEU A 604 -34.48 -25.76 -5.79
CA LEU A 604 -34.24 -25.72 -4.35
C LEU A 604 -34.00 -24.31 -3.81
N SER A 605 -33.41 -23.40 -4.59
CA SER A 605 -33.21 -22.01 -4.16
C SER A 605 -34.49 -21.17 -4.15
N GLN A 606 -35.58 -21.65 -4.74
CA GLN A 606 -36.89 -21.00 -4.76
C GLN A 606 -37.83 -21.48 -3.64
N LEU A 607 -37.44 -22.50 -2.87
CA LEU A 607 -38.23 -23.02 -1.75
C LEU A 607 -38.03 -22.20 -0.46
N PRO A 608 -39.09 -21.96 0.35
CA PRO A 608 -38.95 -21.32 1.66
C PRO A 608 -38.03 -22.13 2.57
N THR A 609 -37.22 -21.45 3.39
CA THR A 609 -36.11 -21.93 4.24
C THR A 609 -36.49 -22.90 5.38
N GLY A 610 -37.55 -23.70 5.26
CA GLY A 610 -38.09 -24.57 6.31
C GLY A 610 -37.92 -26.09 6.15
N LEU A 611 -37.40 -26.60 5.03
CA LEU A 611 -37.25 -28.06 4.79
C LEU A 611 -35.79 -28.44 4.55
N TRP A 612 -34.95 -28.27 5.58
CA TRP A 612 -33.50 -28.53 5.55
C TRP A 612 -33.10 -30.01 5.72
N PHE A 613 -34.06 -30.95 5.79
CA PHE A 613 -33.77 -32.33 6.22
C PHE A 613 -33.10 -33.23 5.16
N TRP A 614 -33.00 -32.79 3.90
CA TRP A 614 -32.52 -33.63 2.78
C TRP A 614 -31.28 -33.09 2.07
N ARG A 615 -30.50 -32.19 2.69
CA ARG A 615 -29.33 -31.57 2.03
C ARG A 615 -28.01 -32.33 2.19
N THR A 616 -28.00 -33.47 2.88
CA THR A 616 -26.82 -34.33 3.04
C THR A 616 -27.19 -35.82 3.00
N MET A 617 -27.53 -36.29 1.81
CA MET A 617 -27.28 -37.68 1.39
C MET A 617 -26.62 -37.67 0.02
#